data_AF-A0A0C3DZW1-F1
#
_entry.id   AF-A0A0C3DZW1-F1
#
_cell.length_a   1.000
_cell.length_b   1.000
_cell.length_c   1.000
_cell.angle_alpha   90.00
_cell.angle_beta   90.00
_cell.angle_gamma   90.00
#
_symmetry.space_group_name_H-M   'P 1'
#
loop_
_entity.id
_entity.type
_entity.pdbx_description
1 polymer ?
#
loop_
_entity_poly.entity_id
_entity_poly.type
_entity_poly.pdbx_seq_one_letter_code
_entity_poly.pdbx_strand_id
1 'polypeptide(L)'
;MMGNCHISEDVKQIALKLWNQGWEAEDICDILDISCASLYRWQAIFEEHSSVVRPPSPLKGQGTRILTCALIQACQDLFSRESDLYLNEVIAWLALEHDIVISISTLARNLTEVGLT
;
A
#
# COMPACT_ATOMS: atom_id res chain seq x y z
N MET A 1 -24.71 3.62 16.24
CA MET A 1 -23.30 3.72 16.66
C MET A 1 -22.54 2.75 15.75
N MET A 2 -22.08 3.19 14.57
CA MET A 2 -21.43 2.29 13.61
C MET A 2 -19.91 2.39 13.79
N GLY A 3 -19.34 1.38 14.45
CA GLY A 3 -17.91 1.13 14.37
C GLY A 3 -17.54 0.68 12.96
N ASN A 4 -16.30 0.95 12.53
CA ASN A 4 -15.76 0.43 11.30
C ASN A 4 -15.60 -1.10 11.41
N CYS A 5 -16.68 -1.85 11.21
CA CYS A 5 -16.64 -3.30 11.11
C CYS A 5 -16.10 -3.66 9.73
N HIS A 6 -15.06 -4.49 9.69
CA HIS A 6 -14.52 -5.02 8.46
C HIS A 6 -15.54 -6.02 7.87
N ILE A 7 -16.30 -5.57 6.87
CA ILE A 7 -17.25 -6.42 6.15
C ILE A 7 -16.47 -7.36 5.22
N SER A 8 -16.72 -8.67 5.32
CA SER A 8 -16.05 -9.70 4.50
C SER A 8 -16.28 -9.42 3.01
N GLU A 9 -15.29 -9.79 2.21
CA GLU A 9 -15.34 -9.63 0.75
C GLU A 9 -16.50 -10.41 0.12
N ASP A 10 -16.81 -11.59 0.65
CA ASP A 10 -17.91 -12.44 0.17
C ASP A 10 -19.26 -11.72 0.28
N VAL A 11 -19.48 -10.99 1.38
CA VAL A 11 -20.72 -10.22 1.60
C VAL A 11 -20.86 -9.12 0.56
N LYS A 12 -19.77 -8.44 0.22
CA LYS A 12 -19.78 -7.39 -0.82
C LYS A 12 -20.06 -7.97 -2.19
N GLN A 13 -19.48 -9.12 -2.51
CA GLN A 13 -19.72 -9.81 -3.79
C GLN A 13 -21.17 -10.27 -3.93
N ILE A 14 -21.74 -10.85 -2.86
CA ILE A 14 -23.16 -11.26 -2.84
C ILE A 14 -24.06 -10.04 -2.99
N ALA A 15 -23.79 -8.95 -2.27
CA ALA A 15 -24.55 -7.71 -2.36
C ALA A 15 -24.57 -7.15 -3.79
N LEU A 16 -23.42 -7.09 -4.45
CA LEU A 16 -23.32 -6.61 -5.84
C LEU A 16 -23.93 -7.59 -6.85
N LYS A 17 -23.90 -8.89 -6.59
CA LYS A 17 -24.57 -9.88 -7.44
C LYS A 17 -26.09 -9.71 -7.38
N LEU A 18 -26.68 -9.51 -6.20
CA LEU A 18 -28.10 -9.24 -6.02
C LEU A 18 -28.49 -7.92 -6.68
N TRP A 19 -27.68 -6.89 -6.51
CA TRP A 19 -27.85 -5.60 -7.19
C TRP A 19 -27.90 -5.75 -8.72
N ASN A 20 -26.94 -6.47 -9.30
CA ASN A 20 -26.89 -6.71 -10.75
C ASN A 20 -28.03 -7.59 -11.27
N GLN A 21 -28.70 -8.35 -10.39
CA GLN A 21 -29.92 -9.09 -10.70
C GLN A 21 -31.18 -8.21 -10.65
N GLY A 22 -31.06 -6.93 -10.28
CA GLY A 22 -32.15 -5.97 -10.22
C GLY A 22 -32.93 -5.99 -8.91
N TRP A 23 -32.32 -6.47 -7.82
CA TRP A 23 -32.93 -6.40 -6.49
C TRP A 23 -32.91 -4.98 -5.95
N GLU A 24 -33.93 -4.62 -5.16
CA GLU A 24 -34.02 -3.32 -4.51
C GLU A 24 -32.96 -3.17 -3.41
N ALA A 25 -32.41 -1.96 -3.29
CA ALA A 25 -31.35 -1.65 -2.34
C ALA A 25 -31.75 -1.97 -0.89
N GLU A 26 -33.00 -1.70 -0.55
CA GLU A 26 -33.59 -1.89 0.77
C GLU A 26 -33.63 -3.37 1.15
N ASP A 27 -34.12 -4.22 0.22
CA ASP A 27 -34.17 -5.68 0.42
C ASP A 27 -32.76 -6.28 0.59
N ILE A 28 -31.79 -5.83 -0.21
CA ILE A 28 -30.40 -6.29 -0.10
C ILE A 28 -29.81 -5.91 1.27
N CYS A 29 -30.09 -4.70 1.74
CA CYS A 29 -29.59 -4.19 3.00
C CYS A 29 -30.18 -4.94 4.19
N ASP A 30 -31.47 -5.25 4.15
CA ASP A 30 -32.16 -6.01 5.18
C ASP A 30 -31.68 -7.47 5.25
N ILE A 31 -31.45 -8.12 4.10
CA ILE A 31 -30.99 -9.52 4.03
C ILE A 31 -29.54 -9.67 4.52
N LEU A 32 -28.67 -8.71 4.18
CA LEU A 32 -27.23 -8.79 4.47
C LEU A 32 -26.82 -8.03 5.73
N ASP A 33 -27.77 -7.39 6.42
CA ASP A 33 -27.54 -6.52 7.60
C ASP A 33 -26.46 -5.45 7.33
N ILE A 34 -26.59 -4.77 6.18
CA ILE A 34 -25.68 -3.70 5.75
C ILE A 34 -26.43 -2.39 5.56
N SER A 35 -25.70 -1.28 5.59
CA SER A 35 -26.29 0.02 5.27
C SER A 35 -26.36 0.27 3.76
N CYS A 36 -27.42 0.93 3.29
CA CYS A 36 -27.54 1.37 1.88
C CYS A 36 -26.32 2.19 1.46
N ALA A 37 -25.79 3.04 2.35
CA ALA A 37 -24.59 3.82 2.11
C ALA A 37 -23.36 2.95 1.78
N SER A 38 -23.23 1.76 2.38
CA SER A 38 -22.13 0.83 2.06
C SER A 38 -22.34 0.16 0.71
N LEU A 39 -23.58 -0.23 0.41
CA LEU A 39 -23.97 -0.82 -0.87
C LEU A 39 -23.68 0.11 -2.05
N TYR A 40 -24.15 1.37 -1.97
CA TYR A 40 -23.86 2.38 -3.00
C TYR A 40 -22.36 2.65 -3.16
N ARG A 41 -21.61 2.67 -2.06
CA ARG A 41 -20.14 2.84 -2.12
C ARG A 41 -19.47 1.68 -2.83
N TRP A 42 -19.89 0.44 -2.59
CA TRP A 42 -19.34 -0.72 -3.29
C TRP A 42 -19.71 -0.72 -4.77
N GLN A 43 -20.94 -0.32 -5.11
CA GLN A 43 -21.36 -0.17 -6.51
C GLN A 43 -20.48 0.87 -7.24
N ALA A 44 -20.28 2.05 -6.65
CA ALA A 44 -19.44 3.09 -7.24
C ALA A 44 -17.98 2.61 -7.44
N ILE A 45 -17.43 1.89 -6.47
CA ILE A 45 -16.08 1.31 -6.58
C ILE A 45 -16.03 0.23 -7.67
N PHE A 46 -17.07 -0.60 -7.77
CA PHE A 46 -17.15 -1.65 -8.78
C PHE A 46 -17.29 -1.07 -10.20
N GLU A 47 -18.05 0.00 -10.38
CA GLU A 47 -18.18 0.70 -11.66
C GLU A 47 -16.86 1.38 -12.08
N GLU A 48 -16.13 1.98 -11.13
CA GLU A 48 -14.85 2.65 -11.39
C GLU A 48 -13.70 1.68 -11.66
N HIS A 49 -13.66 0.55 -10.95
CA HIS A 49 -12.48 -0.33 -10.93
C HIS A 49 -12.74 -1.78 -11.34
N SER A 50 -13.98 -2.16 -11.67
CA SER A 50 -14.39 -3.56 -11.93
C SER A 50 -14.01 -4.53 -10.80
N SER A 51 -13.76 -4.00 -9.60
CA SER A 51 -13.28 -4.72 -8.44
C SER A 51 -14.06 -4.28 -7.22
N VAL A 52 -14.44 -5.24 -6.39
CA VAL A 52 -15.17 -5.02 -5.14
C VAL A 52 -14.21 -4.60 -4.00
N VAL A 53 -12.92 -4.90 -4.19
CA VAL A 53 -11.83 -4.39 -3.36
C VAL A 53 -11.37 -3.06 -3.92
N ARG A 54 -11.49 -2.00 -3.11
CA ARG A 54 -10.91 -0.70 -3.44
C ARG A 54 -9.41 -0.87 -3.66
N PRO A 55 -8.85 -0.48 -4.82
CA PRO A 55 -7.41 -0.47 -4.99
C PRO A 55 -6.79 0.39 -3.87
N PRO A 56 -5.62 0.01 -3.34
CA PRO A 56 -4.95 0.80 -2.32
C PRO A 56 -4.83 2.24 -2.84
N SER A 57 -5.26 3.21 -2.04
CA SER A 57 -5.20 4.61 -2.44
C SER A 57 -3.76 4.93 -2.88
N PRO A 58 -3.55 5.63 -4.00
CA PRO A 58 -2.20 6.05 -4.40
C PRO A 58 -1.53 6.94 -3.31
N LEU A 59 -2.34 7.53 -2.43
CA LEU A 59 -1.92 8.32 -1.27
C LEU A 59 -1.77 7.51 0.03
N LYS A 60 -1.79 6.17 0.00
CA LYS A 60 -1.28 5.39 1.14
C LYS A 60 0.20 5.69 1.13
N GLY A 61 0.67 6.54 2.05
CA GLY A 61 2.03 7.04 2.13
C GLY A 61 3.01 6.00 1.65
N GLN A 62 3.33 6.06 0.35
CA GLN A 62 4.21 5.11 -0.29
C GLN A 62 5.51 5.36 0.43
N GLY A 63 5.87 4.42 1.31
CA GLY A 63 6.82 4.63 2.39
C GLY A 63 7.92 5.50 1.87
N THR A 64 7.98 6.74 2.34
CA THR A 64 8.84 7.78 1.78
C THR A 64 10.21 7.16 1.66
N ARG A 65 10.58 6.76 0.44
CA ARG A 65 11.92 6.30 0.14
C ARG A 65 12.74 7.56 0.34
N ILE A 66 13.26 7.72 1.54
CA ILE A 66 14.14 8.85 1.88
C ILE A 66 15.31 8.86 0.89
N LEU A 67 15.63 7.69 0.32
CA LEU A 67 16.55 7.52 -0.78
C LEU A 67 15.81 7.51 -2.13
N THR A 68 16.00 8.58 -2.91
CA THR A 68 15.64 8.63 -4.33
C THR A 68 16.26 7.43 -5.07
N CYS A 69 15.65 6.97 -6.17
CA CYS A 69 16.20 5.88 -7.00
C CYS A 69 17.69 6.08 -7.36
N ALA A 70 18.13 7.32 -7.53
CA ALA A 70 19.54 7.66 -7.79
C ALA A 70 20.48 7.26 -6.64
N LEU A 71 20.06 7.41 -5.39
CA LEU A 71 20.85 7.03 -4.21
C LEU A 71 20.88 5.53 -4.00
N ILE A 72 19.78 4.84 -4.32
CA ILE A 72 19.74 3.37 -4.34
C ILE A 72 20.74 2.84 -5.37
N GLN A 73 20.77 3.42 -6.57
CA GLN A 73 21.75 3.04 -7.60
C GLN A 73 23.19 3.31 -7.14
N ALA A 74 23.45 4.47 -6.51
CA ALA A 74 24.77 4.80 -6.01
C ALA A 74 25.23 3.85 -4.89
N CYS A 75 24.31 3.43 -4.01
CA CYS A 75 24.59 2.38 -3.02
C CYS A 75 24.90 1.04 -3.70
N GLN A 76 24.14 0.65 -4.73
CA GLN A 76 24.40 -0.58 -5.49
C GLN A 76 25.77 -0.58 -6.17
N ASP A 77 26.16 0.54 -6.79
CA ASP A 77 27.47 0.71 -7.41
C ASP A 77 28.60 0.62 -6.37
N LEU A 78 28.37 1.17 -5.17
CA LEU A 78 29.32 1.08 -4.05
C LEU A 78 29.47 -0.36 -3.54
N PHE A 79 28.37 -1.07 -3.28
CA PHE A 79 28.39 -2.48 -2.88
C PHE A 79 28.97 -3.41 -3.96
N SER A 80 28.84 -3.04 -5.24
CA SER A 80 29.43 -3.79 -6.36
C SER A 80 30.95 -3.62 -6.45
N ARG A 81 31.50 -2.52 -5.92
CA ARG A 81 32.94 -2.25 -5.86
C ARG A 81 33.57 -2.83 -4.60
N GLU A 82 32.86 -2.74 -3.48
CA GLU A 82 33.31 -3.21 -2.17
C GLU A 82 32.15 -3.89 -1.44
N SER A 83 32.09 -5.23 -1.54
CA SER A 83 31.01 -6.04 -0.97
C SER A 83 31.06 -6.17 0.56
N ASP A 84 32.17 -5.78 1.18
CA ASP A 84 32.43 -5.99 2.61
C ASP A 84 32.14 -4.73 3.46
N LEU A 85 31.55 -3.69 2.85
CA LEU A 85 31.23 -2.45 3.53
C LEU A 85 30.14 -2.65 4.58
N TYR A 86 30.42 -2.17 5.79
CA TYR A 86 29.45 -2.19 6.87
C TYR A 86 28.43 -1.05 6.70
N LEU A 87 27.22 -1.26 7.23
CA LEU A 87 26.10 -0.33 7.10
C LEU A 87 26.41 1.07 7.66
N ASN A 88 27.29 1.17 8.67
CA ASN A 88 27.76 2.45 9.21
C ASN A 88 28.74 3.19 8.26
N GLU A 89 29.51 2.47 7.47
CA GLU A 89 30.43 3.05 6.48
C GLU A 89 29.66 3.63 5.30
N VAL A 90 28.60 2.94 4.87
CA VAL A 90 27.68 3.45 3.84
C VAL A 90 26.96 4.73 4.31
N ILE A 91 26.61 4.83 5.60
CA ILE A 91 26.03 6.06 6.16
C ILE A 91 27.05 7.19 6.20
N ALA A 92 28.30 6.89 6.58
CA ALA A 92 29.37 7.88 6.56
C ALA A 92 29.62 8.39 5.14
N TRP A 93 29.63 7.49 4.15
CA TRP A 93 29.75 7.84 2.73
C TRP A 93 28.57 8.69 2.23
N LEU A 94 27.33 8.32 2.55
CA LEU A 94 26.13 9.10 2.22
C LEU A 94 26.13 10.51 2.85
N ALA A 95 26.64 10.62 4.07
CA ALA A 95 26.77 11.92 4.75
C ALA A 95 27.87 12.79 4.12
N LEU A 96 28.99 12.20 3.68
CA LEU A 96 30.13 12.93 3.12
C LEU A 96 29.93 13.34 1.66
N GLU A 97 29.43 12.42 0.82
CA GLU A 97 29.33 12.62 -0.63
C GLU A 97 27.99 13.25 -1.05
N HIS A 98 26.93 12.97 -0.29
CA HIS A 98 25.56 13.35 -0.65
C HIS A 98 24.86 14.27 0.36
N ASP A 99 25.51 14.63 1.48
CA ASP A 99 24.94 15.43 2.58
C ASP A 99 23.62 14.85 3.13
N ILE A 100 23.50 13.52 3.11
CA ILE A 100 22.30 12.80 3.54
C ILE A 100 22.56 12.08 4.85
N VAL A 101 21.92 12.56 5.90
CA VAL A 101 21.93 11.92 7.22
C VAL A 101 20.72 11.02 7.35
N ILE A 102 20.94 9.71 7.33
CA ILE A 102 19.91 8.69 7.52
C ILE A 102 20.26 7.76 8.68
N SER A 103 19.24 7.22 9.34
CA SER A 103 19.46 6.22 10.38
C SER A 103 19.84 4.86 9.76
N ILE A 104 20.63 4.07 10.49
CA ILE A 104 20.99 2.68 10.14
C ILE A 104 19.73 1.85 9.85
N SER A 105 18.71 1.96 10.70
CA SER A 105 17.43 1.26 10.52
C SER A 105 16.68 1.66 9.25
N THR A 106 16.78 2.93 8.86
CA THR A 106 16.18 3.44 7.62
C THR A 106 16.94 2.90 6.41
N LEU A 107 18.27 2.93 6.43
CA LEU A 107 19.09 2.38 5.36
C LEU A 107 18.84 0.87 5.19
N ALA A 108 18.85 0.11 6.29
CA ALA A 108 18.56 -1.32 6.28
C ALA A 108 17.20 -1.62 5.64
N ARG A 109 16.14 -0.92 6.06
CA ARG A 109 14.80 -1.10 5.48
C ARG A 109 14.77 -0.81 3.97
N ASN A 110 15.43 0.26 3.53
CA ASN A 110 15.52 0.58 2.10
C ASN A 110 16.29 -0.49 1.31
N LEU A 111 17.36 -1.05 1.87
CA LEU A 111 18.14 -2.11 1.21
C LEU A 111 17.38 -3.44 1.14
N THR A 112 16.65 -3.81 2.20
CA THR A 112 15.77 -5.00 2.19
C THR A 112 14.63 -4.85 1.18
N GLU A 113 14.03 -3.66 1.06
CA GLU A 113 12.98 -3.41 0.04
C GLU A 113 13.51 -3.50 -1.41
N VAL A 114 14.81 -3.34 -1.61
CA VAL A 114 15.49 -3.43 -2.92
C VAL A 114 16.08 -4.84 -3.15
N GLY A 115 16.08 -5.71 -2.14
CA GLY A 115 16.55 -7.10 -2.25
C GLY A 115 18.07 -7.25 -2.22
N LEU A 116 18.79 -6.30 -1.60
CA LEU A 116 20.26 -6.32 -1.50
C LEU A 116 20.79 -7.02 -0.23
N THR A 117 19.90 -7.30 0.74
CA THR A 117 20.12 -8.04 2.00
C THR A 117 18.88 -8.84 2.30
#